data_AF-A0A1W9GF98-F1
#
_entry.id   AF-A0A1W9GF98-F1
#
_cell.length_a   1.000
_cell.length_b   1.000
_cell.length_c   1.000
_cell.angle_alpha   90.00
_cell.angle_beta   90.00
_cell.angle_gamma   90.00
#
_symmetry.space_group_name_H-M   'P 1'
#
loop_
_entity.id
_entity.type
_entity.pdbx_description
1 polymer ?
#
loop_
_entity_poly.entity_id
_entity_poly.type
_entity_poly.pdbx_seq_one_letter_code
_entity_poly.pdbx_strand_id
1 'polypeptide(L)'
;MLFFIGTAGAAHFVTVPQVLADEDKNPYPNFKAGQMTGIQGAEIQIDNTSYPMIPSMAITDQYDNPVSLKDISQGARVLFHLDHKGRVDRLVVWIPS
;
A
#
# COMPACT_ATOMS: atom_id res chain seq x y z
N MET A 1 -34.74 47.11 -16.04
CA MET A 1 -34.96 45.77 -15.47
C MET A 1 -34.59 44.74 -16.50
N LEU A 2 -33.54 43.96 -16.26
CA LEU A 2 -33.36 42.57 -16.70
C LEU A 2 -32.08 42.06 -16.04
N PHE A 3 -32.27 41.18 -15.07
CA PHE A 3 -31.22 40.46 -14.35
C PHE A 3 -30.78 39.27 -15.20
N PHE A 4 -29.49 39.05 -15.33
CA PHE A 4 -28.94 37.70 -15.54
C PHE A 4 -27.71 37.53 -14.66
N ILE A 5 -27.86 36.63 -13.70
CA ILE A 5 -26.83 36.09 -12.82
C ILE A 5 -26.23 34.91 -13.57
N GLY A 6 -24.91 34.84 -13.65
CA GLY A 6 -24.20 33.71 -14.24
C GLY A 6 -22.80 33.61 -13.64
N THR A 7 -22.70 33.00 -12.47
CA THR A 7 -21.44 32.64 -11.83
C THR A 7 -20.72 31.58 -12.64
N ALA A 8 -19.74 31.96 -13.46
CA ALA A 8 -18.76 31.02 -13.99
C ALA A 8 -17.69 30.80 -12.91
N GLY A 9 -17.91 29.80 -12.06
CA GLY A 9 -16.87 29.29 -11.18
C GLY A 9 -15.74 28.70 -12.03
N ALA A 10 -14.59 29.36 -12.03
CA ALA A 10 -13.38 28.83 -12.63
C ALA A 10 -12.94 27.60 -11.82
N ALA A 11 -13.24 26.40 -12.31
CA ALA A 11 -12.64 25.18 -11.80
C ALA A 11 -11.15 25.19 -12.17
N HIS A 12 -10.28 25.31 -11.17
CA HIS A 12 -8.85 25.10 -11.34
C HIS A 12 -8.63 23.61 -11.66
N PHE A 13 -8.42 23.29 -12.93
CA PHE A 13 -7.94 21.96 -13.33
C PHE A 13 -6.47 21.85 -12.91
N VAL A 14 -6.24 21.23 -11.76
CA VAL A 14 -4.90 20.78 -11.37
C VAL A 14 -4.56 19.61 -12.28
N THR A 15 -3.72 19.87 -13.29
CA THR A 15 -3.11 18.81 -14.10
C THR A 15 -2.17 18.01 -13.20
N VAL A 16 -2.64 16.87 -12.69
CA VAL A 16 -1.79 15.92 -11.99
C VAL A 16 -0.80 15.36 -13.02
N PRO A 17 0.53 15.41 -12.78
CA PRO A 17 1.50 14.82 -13.67
C PRO A 17 1.20 13.33 -13.88
N GLN A 18 1.08 12.89 -15.13
CA GLN A 18 0.79 11.50 -15.51
C GLN A 18 1.79 10.48 -14.98
N VAL A 19 2.93 10.91 -14.43
CA VAL A 19 3.95 10.06 -13.81
C VAL A 19 3.50 9.47 -12.46
N LEU A 20 2.46 10.01 -11.83
CA LEU A 20 1.83 9.43 -10.63
C LEU A 20 0.58 8.59 -10.94
N ALA A 21 0.14 8.54 -12.20
CA ALA A 21 -1.10 7.85 -12.59
C ALA A 21 -0.93 6.34 -12.82
N ASP A 22 0.30 5.83 -12.88
CA ASP A 22 0.58 4.38 -12.96
C ASP A 22 0.64 3.69 -11.58
N GLU A 23 0.40 4.40 -10.47
CA GLU A 23 0.21 3.80 -9.14
C GLU A 23 -1.22 3.29 -8.90
N ASP A 24 -2.17 3.54 -9.82
CA ASP A 24 -3.61 3.36 -9.56
C ASP A 24 -4.18 1.98 -9.97
N LYS A 25 -3.37 0.93 -9.89
CA LYS A 25 -3.87 -0.45 -9.89
C LYS A 25 -3.17 -1.27 -8.83
N ASN A 26 -3.23 -0.84 -7.58
CA ASN A 26 -3.09 -1.80 -6.48
C ASN A 26 -4.32 -2.74 -6.53
N PRO A 27 -4.17 -4.02 -6.95
CA PRO A 27 -5.30 -4.93 -7.03
C PRO A 27 -5.81 -5.37 -5.65
N TYR A 28 -5.13 -4.94 -4.58
CA TYR A 28 -5.44 -5.28 -3.20
C TYR A 28 -6.16 -4.12 -2.49
N PRO A 29 -7.51 -4.05 -2.55
CA PRO A 29 -8.27 -3.03 -1.85
C PRO A 29 -8.04 -3.14 -0.33
N ASN A 30 -7.90 -1.99 0.33
CA ASN A 30 -7.62 -1.85 1.77
C ASN A 30 -6.22 -2.29 2.22
N PHE A 31 -5.30 -2.57 1.29
CA PHE A 31 -3.90 -2.76 1.64
C PHE A 31 -3.19 -1.42 1.73
N LYS A 32 -2.23 -1.33 2.64
CA LYS A 32 -1.28 -0.24 2.76
C LYS A 32 -0.01 -0.61 2.01
N ALA A 33 0.67 0.37 1.44
CA ALA A 33 1.99 0.20 0.85
C ALA A 33 3.07 0.65 1.84
N GLY A 34 4.25 0.05 1.74
CA GLY A 34 5.42 0.48 2.50
C GLY A 34 6.67 -0.29 2.10
N GLN A 35 7.77 -0.02 2.80
CA GLN A 35 9.02 -0.74 2.64
C GLN A 35 9.35 -1.55 3.88
N MET A 36 9.73 -2.81 3.68
CA MET A 36 10.18 -3.66 4.75
C MET A 36 11.50 -3.13 5.32
N THR A 37 11.50 -2.82 6.60
CA THR A 37 12.68 -2.28 7.32
C THR A 37 13.29 -3.30 8.29
N GLY A 38 12.55 -4.36 8.64
CA GLY A 38 13.08 -5.45 9.46
C GLY A 38 12.03 -6.43 9.97
N ILE A 39 12.48 -7.41 10.75
CA ILE A 39 11.67 -8.38 11.48
C ILE A 39 12.23 -8.46 12.89
N GLN A 40 11.37 -8.36 13.91
CA GLN A 40 11.75 -8.49 15.31
C GLN A 40 10.79 -9.44 16.03
N GLY A 41 11.21 -10.69 16.23
CA GLY A 41 10.38 -11.71 16.87
C GLY A 41 9.09 -11.96 16.09
N ALA A 42 7.95 -11.60 16.70
CA ALA A 42 6.62 -11.72 16.09
C ALA A 42 6.12 -10.42 15.44
N GLU A 43 7.00 -9.44 15.23
CA GLU A 43 6.68 -8.17 14.58
C GLU A 43 7.42 -8.00 13.25
N ILE A 44 6.74 -7.40 12.29
CA ILE A 44 7.32 -6.92 11.04
C ILE A 44 7.45 -5.40 11.11
N GLN A 45 8.59 -4.88 10.64
CA GLN A 45 8.81 -3.45 10.57
C GLN A 45 8.61 -2.99 9.13
N ILE A 46 7.67 -2.07 8.93
CA ILE A 46 7.36 -1.47 7.63
C ILE A 46 7.43 0.05 7.82
N ASP A 47 8.24 0.72 7.01
CA ASP A 47 8.53 2.15 7.12
C ASP A 47 8.94 2.58 8.55
N ASN A 48 9.78 1.77 9.21
CA ASN A 48 10.22 1.92 10.61
C ASN A 48 9.09 1.86 11.65
N THR A 49 7.89 1.41 11.28
CA THR A 49 6.78 1.15 12.20
C THR A 49 6.68 -0.35 12.46
N SER A 50 6.65 -0.76 13.73
CA SER A 50 6.42 -2.15 14.12
C SER A 50 4.93 -2.50 14.02
N TYR A 51 4.65 -3.62 13.35
CA TYR A 51 3.33 -4.23 13.30
C TYR A 51 3.40 -5.67 13.81
N PRO A 52 2.57 -6.06 14.81
CA PRO A 52 2.45 -7.45 15.22
C PRO A 52 1.91 -8.31 14.07
N MET A 53 2.45 -9.52 13.91
CA MET A 53 1.99 -10.49 12.89
C MET A 53 1.04 -11.52 13.52
N ILE A 54 0.04 -11.97 12.76
CA ILE A 54 -0.68 -13.19 13.15
C ILE A 54 0.14 -14.42 12.75
N PRO A 55 0.12 -15.52 13.52
CA PRO A 55 0.86 -16.74 13.18
C PRO A 55 0.48 -17.35 11.83
N SER A 56 -0.75 -17.12 11.38
CA SER A 56 -1.32 -17.64 10.13
C SER A 56 -1.33 -16.60 9.00
N MET A 57 -0.42 -15.63 9.03
CA MET A 57 -0.33 -14.57 8.03
C MET A 57 -0.02 -15.18 6.66
N ALA A 58 -0.78 -14.78 5.63
CA ALA A 58 -0.47 -15.17 4.26
C ALA A 58 0.61 -14.23 3.69
N ILE A 59 1.64 -14.82 3.07
CA ILE A 59 2.76 -14.08 2.48
C ILE A 59 2.91 -14.54 1.04
N THR A 60 2.74 -13.63 0.09
CA THR A 60 2.84 -13.93 -1.34
C THR A 60 3.66 -12.89 -2.08
N ASP A 61 4.05 -13.17 -3.31
CA ASP A 61 4.47 -12.14 -4.27
C ASP A 61 3.25 -11.51 -4.99
N GLN A 62 3.49 -10.56 -5.89
CA GLN A 62 2.43 -9.92 -6.70
C GLN A 62 1.72 -10.87 -7.69
N TYR A 63 2.18 -12.11 -7.83
CA TYR A 63 1.60 -13.15 -8.69
C TYR A 63 0.91 -14.25 -7.87
N ASP A 64 0.65 -13.98 -6.59
CA ASP A 64 0.05 -14.90 -5.61
C ASP A 64 0.87 -16.18 -5.35
N ASN A 65 2.16 -16.19 -5.66
CA ASN A 65 3.04 -17.29 -5.28
C ASN A 65 3.42 -17.15 -3.80
N PRO A 66 3.38 -18.24 -3.00
CA PRO A 66 3.81 -18.19 -1.60
C PRO A 66 5.28 -17.77 -1.46
N VAL A 67 5.56 -16.82 -0.57
CA VAL A 67 6.92 -16.35 -0.26
C VAL A 67 7.19 -16.57 1.22
N SER A 68 8.43 -16.95 1.57
CA SER A 68 8.81 -17.05 2.98
C SER A 68 9.18 -15.67 3.52
N LEU A 69 8.75 -15.35 4.75
CA LEU A 69 9.09 -14.10 5.42
C LEU A 69 10.61 -13.84 5.48
N LYS A 70 11.40 -14.90 5.64
CA LYS A 70 12.88 -14.86 5.68
C LYS A 70 13.53 -14.50 4.34
N ASP A 71 12.80 -14.66 3.23
CA ASP A 71 13.31 -14.41 1.88
C ASP A 71 13.04 -12.95 1.47
N ILE A 72 12.30 -12.19 2.29
CA ILE A 72 12.01 -10.77 2.05
C ILE A 72 13.17 -9.93 2.56
N SER A 73 13.84 -9.24 1.63
CA SER A 73 14.96 -8.38 1.96
C SER A 73 14.51 -7.07 2.62
N GLN A 74 15.35 -6.49 3.48
CA GLN A 74 15.19 -5.10 3.89
C GLN A 74 15.24 -4.18 2.66
N GLY A 75 14.39 -3.16 2.65
CA GLY A 75 14.16 -2.27 1.51
C GLY A 75 13.17 -2.83 0.47
N ALA A 76 12.72 -4.07 0.60
CA ALA A 76 11.70 -4.62 -0.31
C ALA A 76 10.40 -3.81 -0.18
N ARG A 77 9.82 -3.46 -1.32
CA ARG A 77 8.48 -2.87 -1.37
C ARG A 77 7.46 -3.96 -1.06
N VAL A 78 6.53 -3.64 -0.17
CA VAL A 78 5.48 -4.55 0.26
C VAL A 78 4.13 -3.84 0.28
N LEU A 79 3.08 -4.62 0.06
CA LEU A 79 1.71 -4.26 0.39
C LEU A 79 1.28 -5.11 1.58
N PHE A 80 0.56 -4.52 2.53
CA PHE A 80 0.13 -5.24 3.72
C PHE A 80 -1.29 -4.87 4.13
N HIS A 81 -2.02 -5.84 4.65
CA HIS A 81 -3.32 -5.64 5.27
C HIS A 81 -3.18 -5.77 6.78
N LEU A 82 -3.96 -4.98 7.50
CA LEU A 82 -4.08 -5.05 8.94
C LEU A 82 -5.47 -5.57 9.31
N ASP A 83 -5.53 -6.56 10.19
CA ASP A 83 -6.78 -7.00 10.76
C ASP A 83 -7.42 -5.91 11.65
N HIS A 84 -8.62 -6.18 12.16
CA HIS A 84 -9.35 -5.25 13.04
C HIS A 84 -8.62 -4.95 14.37
N LYS A 85 -7.55 -5.66 14.71
CA LYS A 85 -6.69 -5.43 15.88
C LYS A 85 -5.38 -4.75 15.53
N GLY A 86 -5.18 -4.36 14.26
CA GLY A 86 -3.96 -3.72 13.78
C GLY A 86 -2.79 -4.70 13.58
N ARG A 87 -3.05 -6.00 13.43
CA ARG A 87 -2.02 -7.02 13.19
C ARG A 87 -1.95 -7.34 11.70
N VAL A 88 -0.75 -7.62 11.19
CA VAL A 88 -0.58 -8.04 9.81
C VAL A 88 -1.14 -9.45 9.63
N ASP A 89 -2.12 -9.59 8.75
CA ASP A 89 -2.75 -10.87 8.37
C ASP A 89 -2.47 -11.26 6.92
N ARG A 90 -2.08 -10.30 6.07
CA ARG A 90 -1.59 -10.53 4.71
C ARG A 90 -0.45 -9.58 4.36
N LEU A 91 0.56 -10.14 3.69
CA LEU A 91 1.73 -9.43 3.17
C LEU A 91 1.97 -9.85 1.71
N VAL A 92 2.10 -8.88 0.82
CA VAL A 92 2.42 -9.09 -0.60
C VAL A 92 3.74 -8.40 -0.88
N VAL A 93 4.69 -9.14 -1.43
CA VAL A 93 6.02 -8.65 -1.78
C VAL A 93 6.02 -8.21 -3.21
N TRP A 94 6.47 -6.98 -3.46
CA TRP A 94 6.69 -6.51 -4.82
C TRP A 94 8.11 -6.87 -5.27
N ILE A 95 8.21 -7.85 -6.16
CA ILE A 95 9.46 -8.28 -6.77
C ILE A 95 9.64 -7.48 -8.07
N PRO A 96 10.61 -6.55 -8.15
CA PRO A 96 10.93 -5.89 -9.41
C PRO A 96 11.37 -6.95 -10.44
N SER A 97 10.78 -6.88 -11.62
CA SER A 97 11.10 -7.69 -12.81
C SER A 97 12.47 -7.36 -13.39
#